data_AF-A0A7S2PJ69-F1
#
_entry.id   AF-A0A7S2PJ69-F1
#
_cell.length_a   1.000
_cell.length_b   1.000
_cell.length_c   1.000
_cell.angle_alpha   90.00
_cell.angle_beta   90.00
_cell.angle_gamma   90.00
#
_symmetry.space_group_name_H-M   'P 1'
#
loop_
_entity.id
_entity.type
_entity.pdbx_description
1 polymer ?
#
loop_
_entity_poly.entity_id
_entity_poly.type
_entity_poly.pdbx_seq_one_letter_code
_entity_poly.pdbx_strand_id
1 'polypeptide(L)'
;MYSWKAISATISIFSAVLIFQGFNGLVEAYILEGAGETEELVISFVHMFLWFISLQVVLAIICGVLPVKGFDPHKENLAIMESRLKTFAILLGHITGFAAINAFAVLQQQVPRNLMATFLVAPVAWVFIYAMGRATDATRERVVLLDNNTKDPHEELWDDETEETENDVAGLAVSFCFVQSVRFIIGGHLPDAEGKESGADEASHTEFQAMCLFVLGVVLAVLEGLRVVYAKIPFRRLDPQMKNIMAMTFSWCVFFGTDWFLSDKLFHQEQGMMKQVTLALSVTVMALLLIFLLEQIQDFKHLDAQLDKAIRAIVNSIGILIGVAWEKAFDVAVAEITETVKVLPGPLTKIILSICLAGLVVPAWYRHILPNIQQFEAEEEGEAGGEREGGEEQAAPALERGASLKEPLLNGTNSDEFTQLKATIEDYRRTVAQLMQDAARADELERKNVELEGSLQAISAELGELGKIAGKLTV
;
A
#
# COMPACT_ATOMS: atom_id res chain seq x y z
N MET A 1 4.24 -8.07 -13.32
CA MET A 1 4.27 -7.59 -11.91
C MET A 1 3.37 -6.38 -11.67
N TYR A 2 3.50 -5.28 -12.41
CA TYR A 2 2.73 -4.04 -12.17
C TYR A 2 1.21 -4.21 -12.15
N SER A 3 0.64 -5.01 -13.06
CA SER A 3 -0.80 -5.30 -13.06
C SER A 3 -1.23 -5.98 -11.76
N TRP A 4 -0.43 -6.90 -11.21
CA TRP A 4 -0.72 -7.54 -9.93
C TRP A 4 -0.68 -6.53 -8.77
N LYS A 5 0.33 -5.64 -8.75
CA LYS A 5 0.43 -4.56 -7.76
C LYS A 5 -0.77 -3.61 -7.84
N ALA A 6 -1.17 -3.19 -9.04
CA ALA A 6 -2.34 -2.34 -9.24
C ALA A 6 -3.64 -3.00 -8.77
N ILE A 7 -3.85 -4.29 -9.09
CA ILE A 7 -5.01 -5.06 -8.63
C ILE A 7 -5.01 -5.20 -7.09
N SER A 8 -3.86 -5.51 -6.48
CA SER A 8 -3.72 -5.62 -5.03
C SER A 8 -3.98 -4.30 -4.32
N ALA A 9 -3.41 -3.20 -4.81
CA ALA A 9 -3.66 -1.86 -4.30
C ALA A 9 -5.15 -1.51 -4.41
N THR A 10 -5.78 -1.78 -5.56
CA THR A 10 -7.22 -1.55 -5.80
C THR A 10 -8.08 -2.31 -4.79
N ILE A 11 -7.84 -3.61 -4.61
CA ILE A 11 -8.65 -4.45 -3.72
C ILE A 11 -8.47 -4.06 -2.25
N SER A 12 -7.23 -3.84 -1.84
CA SER A 12 -6.91 -3.53 -0.44
C SER A 12 -7.44 -2.16 -0.04
N ILE A 13 -7.27 -1.11 -0.86
CA ILE A 13 -7.81 0.22 -0.58
C ILE A 13 -9.35 0.19 -0.60
N PHE A 14 -9.96 -0.46 -1.59
CA PHE A 14 -11.42 -0.58 -1.69
C PHE A 14 -12.00 -1.22 -0.43
N SER A 15 -11.42 -2.34 0.02
CA SER A 15 -11.88 -3.06 1.21
C SER A 15 -11.68 -2.23 2.48
N ALA A 16 -10.52 -1.59 2.61
CA ALA A 16 -10.19 -0.74 3.75
C ALA A 16 -11.15 0.44 3.87
N VAL A 17 -11.38 1.17 2.78
CA VAL A 17 -12.23 2.36 2.78
C VAL A 17 -13.69 2.00 3.01
N LEU A 18 -14.20 0.91 2.41
CA LEU A 18 -15.55 0.43 2.70
C LEU A 18 -15.76 0.11 4.19
N ILE A 19 -14.78 -0.54 4.82
CA ILE A 19 -14.82 -0.81 6.27
C ILE A 19 -14.81 0.50 7.04
N PHE A 20 -13.86 1.40 6.75
CA PHE A 20 -13.75 2.71 7.39
C PHE A 20 -15.07 3.48 7.30
N GLN A 21 -15.63 3.62 6.10
CA GLN A 21 -16.90 4.33 5.89
C GLN A 21 -18.08 3.67 6.60
N GLY A 22 -18.10 2.34 6.69
CA GLY A 22 -19.10 1.61 7.46
C GLY A 22 -19.07 2.00 8.94
N PHE A 23 -17.88 2.07 9.54
CA PHE A 23 -17.71 2.54 10.91
C PHE A 23 -17.94 4.04 11.05
N ASN A 24 -17.46 4.85 10.12
CA ASN A 24 -17.64 6.30 10.13
C ASN A 24 -19.13 6.67 10.07
N GLY A 25 -19.92 5.98 9.24
CA GLY A 25 -21.37 6.17 9.20
C GLY A 25 -22.09 5.82 10.52
N LEU A 26 -21.55 4.91 11.34
CA LEU A 26 -22.06 4.69 12.70
C LEU A 26 -21.69 5.84 13.64
N VAL A 27 -20.45 6.33 13.56
CA VAL A 27 -19.98 7.48 14.35
C VAL A 27 -20.81 8.72 14.03
N GLU A 28 -21.03 8.98 12.73
CA GLU A 28 -21.85 10.09 12.25
C GLU A 28 -23.28 10.02 12.78
N ALA A 29 -23.93 8.86 12.63
CA ALA A 29 -25.33 8.71 12.98
C ALA A 29 -25.60 8.64 14.49
N TYR A 30 -24.70 8.07 15.29
CA TYR A 30 -24.96 7.79 16.70
C TYR A 30 -24.17 8.65 17.68
N ILE A 31 -23.09 9.31 17.22
CA ILE A 31 -22.21 10.11 18.08
C ILE A 31 -22.19 11.57 17.63
N LEU A 32 -22.16 11.83 16.32
CA LEU A 32 -22.09 13.20 15.79
C LEU A 32 -23.45 13.86 15.54
N GLU A 33 -24.56 13.13 15.65
CA GLU A 33 -25.88 13.71 15.47
C GLU A 33 -26.14 14.82 16.52
N GLY A 34 -26.17 16.07 16.05
CA GLY A 34 -26.33 17.25 16.91
C GLY A 34 -25.05 17.76 17.59
N ALA A 35 -23.89 17.19 17.26
CA ALA A 35 -22.59 17.63 17.76
C ALA A 35 -22.21 19.01 17.20
N GLY A 36 -21.54 19.83 18.01
CA GLY A 36 -20.95 21.09 17.55
C GLY A 36 -19.64 20.87 16.77
N GLU A 37 -19.17 21.90 16.06
CA GLU A 37 -17.94 21.84 15.24
C GLU A 37 -16.72 21.32 16.04
N THR A 38 -16.56 21.77 17.30
CA THR A 38 -15.45 21.33 18.16
C THR A 38 -15.57 19.85 18.55
N GLU A 39 -16.79 19.37 18.79
CA GLU A 39 -17.04 17.98 19.15
C GLU A 39 -16.77 17.06 17.96
N GLU A 40 -17.22 17.47 16.76
CA GLU A 40 -16.94 16.77 15.51
C GLU A 40 -15.43 16.62 15.29
N LEU A 41 -14.67 17.72 15.44
CA LEU A 41 -13.23 17.69 15.31
C LEU A 41 -12.59 16.70 16.30
N VAL A 42 -12.94 16.80 17.58
CA VAL A 42 -12.41 15.92 18.63
C VAL A 42 -12.73 14.46 18.35
N ILE A 43 -13.98 14.16 17.97
CA ILE A 43 -14.42 12.79 17.68
C ILE A 43 -13.68 12.23 16.46
N SER A 44 -13.48 13.03 15.40
CA SER A 44 -12.73 12.61 14.21
C SER A 44 -11.27 12.29 14.54
N PHE A 45 -10.61 13.09 15.38
CA PHE A 45 -9.25 12.78 15.87
C PHE A 45 -9.23 11.54 16.77
N VAL A 46 -10.20 11.37 17.67
CA VAL A 46 -10.32 10.15 18.50
C VAL A 46 -10.51 8.92 17.62
N HIS A 47 -11.36 8.99 16.60
CA HIS A 47 -11.59 7.90 15.65
C HIS A 47 -10.31 7.53 14.90
N MET A 48 -9.55 8.53 14.42
CA MET A 48 -8.22 8.32 13.84
C MET A 48 -7.25 7.65 14.82
N PHE A 49 -7.19 8.11 16.07
CA PHE A 49 -6.32 7.51 17.09
C PHE A 49 -6.69 6.06 17.39
N LEU A 50 -7.98 5.72 17.43
CA LEU A 50 -8.42 4.34 17.64
C LEU A 50 -7.92 3.41 16.53
N TRP A 51 -7.99 3.85 15.26
CA TRP A 51 -7.44 3.08 14.14
C TRP A 51 -5.93 2.99 14.18
N PHE A 52 -5.25 4.10 14.49
CA PHE A 52 -3.80 4.12 14.61
C PHE A 52 -3.31 3.18 15.72
N ILE A 53 -3.97 3.16 16.90
CA ILE A 53 -3.65 2.21 17.97
C ILE A 53 -3.96 0.77 17.54
N SER A 54 -5.09 0.55 16.86
CA SER A 54 -5.47 -0.78 16.36
C SER A 54 -4.42 -1.33 15.38
N LEU A 55 -3.90 -0.49 14.50
CA LEU A 55 -2.76 -0.82 13.63
C LEU A 55 -1.57 -1.32 14.46
N GLN A 56 -1.09 -0.53 15.43
CA GLN A 56 0.07 -0.91 16.25
C GLN A 56 -0.15 -2.23 17.00
N VAL A 57 -1.33 -2.38 17.63
CA VAL A 57 -1.66 -3.56 18.45
C VAL A 57 -1.81 -4.81 17.60
N VAL A 58 -2.51 -4.74 16.47
CA VAL A 58 -2.74 -5.92 15.61
C VAL A 58 -1.43 -6.40 15.01
N LEU A 59 -0.57 -5.50 14.52
CA LEU A 59 0.74 -5.89 13.97
C LEU A 59 1.65 -6.49 15.05
N ALA A 60 1.67 -5.91 16.27
CA ALA A 60 2.42 -6.48 17.39
C ALA A 60 1.93 -7.87 17.80
N ILE A 61 0.61 -8.12 17.76
CA ILE A 61 0.04 -9.46 18.01
C ILE A 61 0.49 -10.43 16.92
N ILE A 62 0.38 -10.06 15.64
CA ILE A 62 0.71 -10.93 14.50
C ILE A 62 2.17 -11.37 14.54
N CYS A 63 3.08 -10.50 14.96
CA CYS A 63 4.51 -10.83 15.10
C CYS A 63 4.85 -11.59 16.38
N GLY A 64 3.94 -11.67 17.36
CA GLY A 64 4.17 -12.39 18.62
C GLY A 64 4.73 -11.54 19.75
N VAL A 65 4.97 -10.25 19.49
CA VAL A 65 5.45 -9.28 20.48
C VAL A 65 4.41 -9.07 21.59
N LEU A 66 3.12 -9.00 21.23
CA LEU A 66 2.03 -8.97 22.19
C LEU A 66 1.37 -10.35 22.31
N PRO A 67 1.56 -11.09 23.41
CA PRO A 67 1.07 -12.45 23.52
C PRO A 67 -0.46 -12.49 23.64
N VAL A 68 -1.11 -13.32 22.82
CA VAL A 68 -2.55 -13.59 22.88
C VAL A 68 -2.80 -15.06 23.14
N LYS A 69 -3.67 -15.36 24.10
CA LYS A 69 -3.98 -16.75 24.47
C LYS A 69 -4.56 -17.51 23.27
N GLY A 70 -3.89 -18.61 22.89
CA GLY A 70 -4.32 -19.47 21.79
C GLY A 70 -3.77 -19.06 20.43
N PHE A 71 -2.93 -18.03 20.36
CA PHE A 71 -2.25 -17.58 19.15
C PHE A 71 -0.77 -17.39 19.45
N ASP A 72 0.08 -18.17 18.77
CA ASP A 72 1.53 -18.17 18.97
C ASP A 72 2.22 -18.23 17.61
N PRO A 73 2.59 -17.06 17.04
CA PRO A 73 3.15 -16.98 15.70
C PRO A 73 4.57 -17.55 15.61
N HIS A 74 5.29 -17.72 16.73
CA HIS A 74 6.61 -18.36 16.74
C HIS A 74 6.56 -19.87 16.45
N LYS A 75 5.37 -20.48 16.49
CA LYS A 75 5.14 -21.87 16.08
C LYS A 75 4.78 -22.01 14.61
N GLU A 76 4.50 -20.91 13.91
CA GLU A 76 4.12 -20.89 12.51
C GLU A 76 5.35 -20.67 11.62
N ASN A 77 5.22 -20.98 10.32
CA ASN A 77 6.25 -20.63 9.35
C ASN A 77 6.31 -19.11 9.19
N LEU A 78 7.51 -18.53 9.25
CA LEU A 78 7.76 -17.08 9.15
C LEU A 78 7.13 -16.48 7.88
N ALA A 79 7.15 -17.17 6.75
CA ALA A 79 6.53 -16.70 5.50
C ALA A 79 5.01 -16.56 5.59
N ILE A 80 4.35 -17.45 6.35
CA ILE A 80 2.90 -17.38 6.59
C ILE A 80 2.59 -16.18 7.48
N MET A 81 3.41 -15.97 8.51
CA MET A 81 3.28 -14.81 9.39
C MET A 81 3.50 -13.50 8.62
N GLU A 82 4.54 -13.42 7.78
CA GLU A 82 4.83 -12.25 6.95
C GLU A 82 3.67 -11.92 6.01
N SER A 83 3.12 -12.92 5.31
CA SER A 83 1.97 -12.72 4.42
C SER A 83 0.75 -12.18 5.19
N ARG A 84 0.50 -12.71 6.39
CA ARG A 84 -0.56 -12.21 7.29
C ARG A 84 -0.26 -10.79 7.76
N LEU A 85 0.97 -10.50 8.16
CA LEU A 85 1.39 -9.18 8.62
C LEU A 85 1.17 -8.14 7.51
N LYS A 86 1.70 -8.36 6.31
CA LYS A 86 1.52 -7.49 5.14
C LYS A 86 0.04 -7.25 4.82
N THR A 87 -0.80 -8.28 4.91
CA THR A 87 -2.24 -8.17 4.69
C THR A 87 -2.90 -7.19 5.66
N PHE A 88 -2.64 -7.35 6.96
CA PHE A 88 -3.23 -6.49 7.99
C PHE A 88 -2.59 -5.11 8.04
N ALA A 89 -1.28 -5.01 7.76
CA ALA A 89 -0.54 -3.76 7.64
C ALA A 89 -1.16 -2.89 6.54
N ILE A 90 -1.32 -3.42 5.33
CA ILE A 90 -1.93 -2.69 4.21
C ILE A 90 -3.39 -2.30 4.54
N LEU A 91 -4.22 -3.23 5.04
CA LEU A 91 -5.63 -2.94 5.33
C LEU A 91 -5.80 -1.90 6.44
N LEU A 92 -5.15 -2.09 7.58
CA LEU A 92 -5.25 -1.16 8.72
C LEU A 92 -4.54 0.15 8.44
N GLY A 93 -3.46 0.14 7.66
CA GLY A 93 -2.78 1.33 7.16
C GLY A 93 -3.71 2.20 6.34
N HIS A 94 -4.40 1.62 5.36
CA HIS A 94 -5.38 2.32 4.55
C HIS A 94 -6.58 2.81 5.38
N ILE A 95 -7.13 1.99 6.29
CA ILE A 95 -8.21 2.44 7.19
C ILE A 95 -7.75 3.64 8.05
N THR A 96 -6.55 3.56 8.63
CA THR A 96 -5.96 4.63 9.43
C THR A 96 -5.68 5.88 8.59
N GLY A 97 -5.23 5.70 7.35
CA GLY A 97 -5.01 6.78 6.39
C GLY A 97 -6.30 7.53 6.05
N PHE A 98 -7.41 6.82 5.83
CA PHE A 98 -8.71 7.45 5.59
C PHE A 98 -9.31 8.10 6.84
N ALA A 99 -9.12 7.49 8.01
CA ALA A 99 -9.48 8.13 9.27
C ALA A 99 -8.68 9.42 9.50
N ALA A 100 -7.39 9.44 9.12
CA ALA A 100 -6.56 10.63 9.15
C ALA A 100 -6.99 11.68 8.12
N ILE A 101 -7.33 11.27 6.89
CA ILE A 101 -7.95 12.15 5.88
C ILE A 101 -9.17 12.83 6.48
N ASN A 102 -10.11 12.07 7.05
CA ASN A 102 -11.34 12.62 7.63
C ASN A 102 -11.02 13.63 8.75
N ALA A 103 -10.16 13.28 9.71
CA ALA A 103 -9.81 14.16 10.83
C ALA A 103 -9.17 15.49 10.37
N PHE A 104 -8.20 15.42 9.46
CA PHE A 104 -7.52 16.63 8.97
C PHE A 104 -8.36 17.41 7.95
N ALA A 105 -9.25 16.76 7.20
CA ALA A 105 -10.16 17.45 6.30
C ALA A 105 -11.27 18.19 7.07
N VAL A 106 -11.80 17.61 8.15
CA VAL A 106 -12.68 18.32 9.10
C VAL A 106 -11.96 19.53 9.69
N LEU A 107 -10.70 19.36 10.14
CA LEU A 107 -9.88 20.51 10.57
C LEU A 107 -9.75 21.56 9.46
N GLN A 108 -9.54 21.14 8.22
CA GLN A 108 -9.38 22.02 7.06
C GLN A 108 -10.65 22.80 6.71
N GLN A 109 -11.83 22.25 6.97
CA GLN A 109 -13.09 22.98 6.83
C GLN A 109 -13.31 24.03 7.92
N GLN A 110 -12.81 23.77 9.13
CA GLN A 110 -13.04 24.59 10.31
C GLN A 110 -12.03 25.73 10.46
N VAL A 111 -10.89 25.69 9.76
CA VAL A 111 -9.97 26.84 9.72
C VAL A 111 -10.58 28.01 8.94
N PRO A 112 -10.16 29.26 9.19
CA PRO A 112 -10.61 30.41 8.41
C PRO A 112 -10.41 30.14 6.91
N ARG A 113 -11.43 30.41 6.09
CA ARG A 113 -11.44 30.17 4.63
C ARG A 113 -10.56 31.14 3.85
N ASN A 114 -9.28 31.20 4.20
CA ASN A 114 -8.24 31.89 3.47
C ASN A 114 -7.14 30.90 3.08
N LEU A 115 -6.46 31.21 1.97
CA LEU A 115 -5.50 30.31 1.34
C LEU A 115 -4.37 29.87 2.28
N MET A 116 -3.90 30.79 3.13
CA MET A 116 -2.81 30.49 4.05
C MET A 116 -3.24 29.46 5.11
N ALA A 117 -4.39 29.66 5.73
CA ALA A 117 -4.88 28.76 6.76
C ALA A 117 -5.20 27.37 6.21
N THR A 118 -5.87 27.26 5.05
CA THR A 118 -6.18 25.96 4.44
C THR A 118 -4.93 25.21 4.01
N PHE A 119 -3.94 25.90 3.43
CA PHE A 119 -2.68 25.30 2.99
C PHE A 119 -1.79 24.86 4.15
N LEU A 120 -1.85 25.56 5.29
CA LEU A 120 -1.11 25.18 6.51
C LEU A 120 -1.61 23.89 7.16
N VAL A 121 -2.79 23.38 6.81
CA VAL A 121 -3.30 22.12 7.37
C VAL A 121 -2.46 20.93 6.93
N ALA A 122 -1.99 20.89 5.67
CA ALA A 122 -1.13 19.80 5.18
C ALA A 122 0.20 19.66 5.97
N PRO A 123 1.01 20.72 6.19
CA PRO A 123 2.21 20.60 7.02
C PRO A 123 1.88 20.35 8.50
N VAL A 124 0.76 20.85 9.03
CA VAL A 124 0.30 20.50 10.38
C VAL A 124 0.00 19.01 10.49
N ALA A 125 -0.71 18.44 9.51
CA ALA A 125 -0.98 17.01 9.42
C ALA A 125 0.31 16.18 9.37
N TRP A 126 1.28 16.62 8.55
CA TRP A 126 2.58 15.96 8.47
C TRP A 126 3.31 15.97 9.80
N VAL A 127 3.43 17.13 10.46
CA VAL A 127 4.10 17.24 11.77
C VAL A 127 3.42 16.36 12.82
N PHE A 128 2.09 16.32 12.82
CA PHE A 128 1.31 15.53 13.76
C PHE A 128 1.52 14.02 13.56
N ILE A 129 1.35 13.52 12.34
CA ILE A 129 1.53 12.10 12.01
C ILE A 129 3.00 11.69 12.19
N TYR A 130 3.94 12.57 11.82
CA TYR A 130 5.36 12.35 12.07
C TYR A 130 5.66 12.20 13.56
N ALA A 131 5.11 13.08 14.42
CA ALA A 131 5.28 13.00 15.86
C ALA A 131 4.69 11.69 16.44
N MET A 132 3.53 11.26 15.95
CA MET A 132 2.93 9.97 16.31
C MET A 132 3.84 8.80 15.91
N GLY A 133 4.31 8.78 14.65
CA GLY A 133 5.22 7.74 14.15
C GLY A 133 6.55 7.69 14.91
N ARG A 134 7.08 8.84 15.37
CA ARG A 134 8.26 8.89 16.24
C ARG A 134 7.98 8.34 17.63
N ALA A 135 6.78 8.57 18.17
CA ALA A 135 6.39 8.07 19.48
C ALA A 135 6.21 6.54 19.48
N THR A 136 5.60 5.99 18.43
CA THR A 136 5.45 4.54 18.24
C THR A 136 6.80 3.88 17.96
N ASP A 137 7.65 4.47 17.12
CA ASP A 137 9.02 4.00 16.88
C ASP A 137 9.83 3.89 18.19
N ALA A 138 9.82 4.94 19.01
CA ALA A 138 10.48 4.92 20.32
C ALA A 138 9.87 3.88 21.27
N THR A 139 8.59 3.52 21.08
CA THR A 139 7.92 2.47 21.85
C THR A 139 8.34 1.09 21.36
N ARG A 140 8.37 0.86 20.04
CA ARG A 140 8.83 -0.38 19.41
C ARG A 140 10.29 -0.67 19.77
N GLU A 141 11.18 0.31 19.61
CA GLU A 141 12.60 0.17 19.96
C GLU A 141 12.78 -0.20 21.44
N ARG A 142 12.01 0.41 22.35
CA ARG A 142 12.04 0.01 23.78
C ARG A 142 11.57 -1.41 23.99
N VAL A 143 10.50 -1.84 23.32
CA VAL A 143 9.95 -3.20 23.48
C VAL A 143 10.96 -4.25 23.01
N VAL A 144 11.58 -4.04 21.85
CA VAL A 144 12.63 -4.91 21.29
C VAL A 144 13.85 -5.02 22.21
N LEU A 145 14.29 -3.91 22.81
CA LEU A 145 15.47 -3.90 23.68
C LEU A 145 15.22 -4.54 25.08
N LEU A 146 13.97 -4.90 25.43
CA LEU A 146 13.66 -5.46 26.76
C LEU A 146 14.13 -6.91 26.96
N ASP A 147 14.26 -7.71 25.90
CA ASP A 147 14.59 -9.13 26.03
C ASP A 147 16.10 -9.37 26.02
N ASN A 148 16.77 -9.14 24.90
CA ASN A 148 18.17 -9.57 24.69
C ASN A 148 19.05 -8.54 23.95
N ASN A 149 18.59 -7.30 23.79
CA ASN A 149 19.29 -6.24 23.02
C ASN A 149 19.58 -6.59 21.55
N THR A 150 18.91 -7.60 20.98
CA THR A 150 19.02 -8.00 19.57
C THR A 150 17.62 -8.15 18.97
N LYS A 151 17.40 -7.62 17.78
CA LYS A 151 16.14 -7.83 17.05
C LYS A 151 16.07 -9.27 16.56
N ASP A 152 15.04 -10.00 16.97
CA ASP A 152 14.70 -11.25 16.29
C ASP A 152 13.98 -10.98 14.95
N PRO A 153 13.88 -11.98 14.04
CA PRO A 153 13.25 -11.77 12.73
C PRO A 153 11.77 -11.33 12.79
N HIS A 154 11.04 -11.68 13.85
CA HIS A 154 9.65 -11.26 14.04
C HIS A 154 9.58 -9.79 14.45
N GLU A 155 10.48 -9.37 15.33
CA GLU A 155 10.59 -7.99 15.80
C GLU A 155 11.08 -7.04 14.72
N GLU A 156 12.05 -7.47 13.90
CA GLU A 156 12.53 -6.72 12.74
C GLU A 156 11.39 -6.50 11.73
N LEU A 157 10.68 -7.57 11.39
CA LEU A 157 9.56 -7.50 10.46
C LEU A 157 8.41 -6.63 11.02
N TRP A 158 8.13 -6.72 12.33
CA TRP A 158 7.15 -5.85 12.97
C TRP A 158 7.53 -4.37 12.82
N ASP A 159 8.78 -4.02 13.11
CA ASP A 159 9.25 -2.64 13.09
C ASP A 159 9.22 -2.06 11.67
N ASP A 160 9.73 -2.80 10.69
CA ASP A 160 9.83 -2.34 9.30
C ASP A 160 8.44 -2.18 8.66
N GLU A 161 7.57 -3.19 8.75
CA GLU A 161 6.23 -3.12 8.17
C GLU A 161 5.35 -2.07 8.84
N THR A 162 5.50 -1.89 10.17
CA THR A 162 4.77 -0.83 10.88
C THR A 162 5.27 0.56 10.49
N GLU A 163 6.58 0.76 10.36
CA GLU A 163 7.14 2.04 9.91
C GLU A 163 6.71 2.39 8.47
N GLU A 164 6.73 1.42 7.56
CA GLU A 164 6.25 1.60 6.19
C GLU A 164 4.77 1.99 6.17
N THR A 165 3.94 1.26 6.92
CA THR A 165 2.51 1.54 7.03
C THR A 165 2.22 2.93 7.61
N GLU A 166 2.98 3.39 8.62
CA GLU A 166 2.88 4.74 9.15
C GLU A 166 3.23 5.82 8.11
N ASN A 167 4.20 5.53 7.23
CA ASN A 167 4.58 6.44 6.16
C ASN A 167 3.49 6.53 5.08
N ASP A 168 2.75 5.45 4.82
CA ASP A 168 1.59 5.45 3.92
C ASP A 168 0.44 6.30 4.48
N VAL A 169 0.17 6.22 5.78
CA VAL A 169 -0.82 7.08 6.46
C VAL A 169 -0.48 8.56 6.27
N ALA A 170 0.80 8.93 6.46
CA ALA A 170 1.27 10.29 6.20
C ALA A 170 1.09 10.69 4.73
N GLY A 171 1.44 9.78 3.80
CA GLY A 171 1.24 9.95 2.37
C GLY A 171 -0.20 10.31 2.01
N LEU A 172 -1.16 9.52 2.49
CA LEU A 172 -2.60 9.71 2.23
C LEU A 172 -3.13 11.03 2.80
N ALA A 173 -2.95 11.28 4.09
CA ALA A 173 -3.56 12.44 4.76
C ALA A 173 -2.97 13.78 4.30
N VAL A 174 -1.64 13.87 4.18
CA VAL A 174 -0.95 15.11 3.82
C VAL A 174 -1.21 15.49 2.36
N SER A 175 -1.11 14.51 1.45
CA SER A 175 -1.39 14.75 0.03
C SER A 175 -2.84 15.18 -0.21
N PHE A 176 -3.79 14.57 0.49
CA PHE A 176 -5.20 14.94 0.38
C PHE A 176 -5.44 16.40 0.81
N CYS A 177 -4.99 16.80 2.01
CA CYS A 177 -5.14 18.17 2.50
C CYS A 177 -4.45 19.20 1.58
N PHE A 178 -3.29 18.84 1.02
CA PHE A 178 -2.59 19.68 0.05
C PHE A 178 -3.43 19.87 -1.22
N VAL A 179 -3.95 18.78 -1.79
CA VAL A 179 -4.76 18.83 -3.03
C VAL A 179 -6.07 19.57 -2.82
N GLN A 180 -6.70 19.44 -1.65
CA GLN A 180 -7.89 20.22 -1.29
C GLN A 180 -7.60 21.73 -1.28
N SER A 181 -6.43 22.14 -0.79
CA SER A 181 -6.00 23.54 -0.86
C SER A 181 -5.76 24.00 -2.29
N VAL A 182 -5.15 23.16 -3.13
CA VAL A 182 -4.97 23.45 -4.56
C VAL A 182 -6.32 23.58 -5.27
N ARG A 183 -7.27 22.68 -5.00
CA ARG A 183 -8.63 22.75 -5.53
C ARG A 183 -9.32 24.03 -5.10
N PHE A 184 -9.16 24.45 -3.85
CA PHE A 184 -9.68 25.72 -3.40
C PHE A 184 -9.06 26.92 -4.13
N ILE A 185 -7.74 26.89 -4.42
CA ILE A 185 -7.06 27.94 -5.19
C ILE A 185 -7.59 28.01 -6.63
N ILE A 186 -7.79 26.86 -7.27
CA ILE A 186 -8.16 26.79 -8.69
C ILE A 186 -9.68 27.01 -8.87
N GLY A 187 -10.49 26.32 -8.07
CA GLY A 187 -11.94 26.27 -8.17
C GLY A 187 -12.68 27.32 -7.34
N GLY A 188 -12.01 27.95 -6.37
CA GLY A 188 -12.59 29.01 -5.51
C GLY A 188 -13.50 28.50 -4.39
N HIS A 189 -13.73 27.20 -4.29
CA HIS A 189 -14.62 26.56 -3.32
C HIS A 189 -13.82 25.47 -2.61
N LEU A 190 -13.88 25.44 -1.28
CA LEU A 190 -13.19 24.40 -0.50
C LEU A 190 -14.10 23.16 -0.48
N PRO A 191 -13.62 22.00 -0.96
CA PRO A 191 -14.43 20.78 -0.95
C PRO A 191 -14.71 20.30 0.48
N ASP A 192 -15.65 19.37 0.62
CA ASP A 192 -15.99 18.82 1.91
C ASP A 192 -14.92 17.84 2.46
N ALA A 193 -15.18 17.21 3.61
CA ALA A 193 -14.23 16.37 4.33
C ALA A 193 -13.94 15.06 3.57
N GLU A 194 -14.87 14.65 2.71
CA GLU A 194 -14.74 13.53 1.78
C GLU A 194 -14.19 13.96 0.40
N GLY A 195 -13.93 15.27 0.24
CA GLY A 195 -13.45 15.86 -1.01
C GLY A 195 -14.53 16.01 -2.08
N LYS A 196 -15.81 15.94 -1.71
CA LYS A 196 -16.94 16.21 -2.61
C LYS A 196 -17.21 17.72 -2.66
N GLU A 197 -17.58 18.21 -3.83
CA GLU A 197 -18.09 19.57 -4.02
C GLU A 197 -19.61 19.51 -4.19
N SER A 198 -20.31 20.62 -3.96
CA SER A 198 -21.74 20.65 -4.26
C SER A 198 -21.94 20.45 -5.77
N GLY A 199 -23.02 19.80 -6.17
CA GLY A 199 -23.23 19.47 -7.59
C GLY A 199 -23.25 20.69 -8.52
N ALA A 200 -23.56 21.88 -8.00
CA ALA A 200 -23.49 23.13 -8.73
C ALA A 200 -22.05 23.68 -8.85
N ASP A 201 -21.27 23.63 -7.77
CA ASP A 201 -19.88 24.09 -7.77
C ASP A 201 -19.03 23.18 -8.67
N GLU A 202 -19.23 21.87 -8.55
CA GLU A 202 -18.48 20.87 -9.30
C GLU A 202 -18.72 20.96 -10.81
N ALA A 203 -19.97 21.18 -11.22
CA ALA A 203 -20.34 21.39 -12.63
C ALA A 203 -19.94 22.77 -13.16
N SER A 204 -19.48 23.69 -12.29
CA SER A 204 -19.04 25.03 -12.71
C SER A 204 -17.57 25.07 -13.14
N HIS A 205 -16.82 23.98 -12.89
CA HIS A 205 -15.40 23.93 -13.21
C HIS A 205 -15.15 23.83 -14.71
N THR A 206 -14.31 24.74 -15.21
CA THR A 206 -13.92 24.76 -16.61
C THR A 206 -12.90 23.67 -16.94
N GLU A 207 -12.83 23.27 -18.21
CA GLU A 207 -11.76 22.38 -18.70
C GLU A 207 -10.35 22.88 -18.34
N PHE A 208 -10.14 24.20 -18.36
CA PHE A 208 -8.85 24.79 -17.99
C PHE A 208 -8.48 24.51 -16.53
N GLN A 209 -9.45 24.61 -15.61
CA GLN A 209 -9.24 24.29 -14.19
C GLN A 209 -8.91 22.80 -13.99
N ALA A 210 -9.59 21.91 -14.70
CA ALA A 210 -9.27 20.48 -14.71
C ALA A 210 -7.85 20.22 -15.25
N MET A 211 -7.47 20.88 -16.35
CA MET A 211 -6.11 20.77 -16.91
C MET A 211 -5.02 21.29 -15.97
N CYS A 212 -5.29 22.33 -15.17
CA CYS A 212 -4.35 22.79 -14.14
C CYS A 212 -4.01 21.68 -13.13
N LEU A 213 -4.98 20.87 -12.71
CA LEU A 213 -4.73 19.74 -11.81
C LEU A 213 -3.87 18.68 -12.48
N PHE A 214 -4.18 18.27 -13.72
CA PHE A 214 -3.36 17.31 -14.45
C PHE A 214 -1.91 17.77 -14.61
N VAL A 215 -1.71 19.03 -15.02
CA VAL A 215 -0.37 19.60 -15.19
C VAL A 215 0.38 19.64 -13.85
N LEU A 216 -0.28 20.05 -12.77
CA LEU A 216 0.34 20.04 -11.43
C LEU A 216 0.78 18.62 -11.05
N GLY A 217 -0.09 17.63 -11.21
CA GLY A 217 0.23 16.24 -10.94
C GLY A 217 1.47 15.79 -11.70
N VAL A 218 1.51 15.99 -13.02
CA VAL A 218 2.66 15.60 -13.86
C VAL A 218 3.93 16.33 -13.43
N VAL A 219 3.85 17.63 -13.14
CA VAL A 219 5.00 18.42 -12.67
C VAL A 219 5.54 17.83 -11.36
N LEU A 220 4.68 17.52 -10.40
CA LEU A 220 5.09 16.94 -9.12
C LEU A 220 5.70 15.53 -9.30
N ALA A 221 5.13 14.69 -10.16
CA ALA A 221 5.69 13.38 -10.48
C ALA A 221 7.10 13.49 -11.11
N VAL A 222 7.30 14.43 -12.03
CA VAL A 222 8.61 14.71 -12.63
C VAL A 222 9.60 15.24 -11.59
N LEU A 223 9.18 16.20 -10.76
CA LEU A 223 10.01 16.74 -9.68
C LEU A 223 10.43 15.66 -8.69
N GLU A 224 9.54 14.72 -8.38
CA GLU A 224 9.85 13.58 -7.51
C GLU A 224 10.86 12.63 -8.17
N GLY A 225 10.68 12.30 -9.45
CA GLY A 225 11.66 11.51 -10.20
C GLY A 225 13.04 12.18 -10.23
N LEU A 226 13.10 13.50 -10.43
CA LEU A 226 14.35 14.26 -10.35
C LEU A 226 14.93 14.28 -8.94
N ARG A 227 14.10 14.45 -7.91
CA ARG A 227 14.53 14.45 -6.50
C ARG A 227 15.17 13.11 -6.14
N VAL A 228 14.54 11.99 -6.48
CA VAL A 228 15.05 10.64 -6.18
C VAL A 228 16.39 10.37 -6.87
N VAL A 229 16.60 10.90 -8.09
CA VAL A 229 17.86 10.74 -8.83
C VAL A 229 18.97 11.67 -8.31
N TYR A 230 18.66 12.93 -8.03
CA TYR A 230 19.68 13.97 -7.79
C TYR A 230 19.83 14.40 -6.33
N ALA A 231 18.83 14.16 -5.48
CA ALA A 231 18.79 14.63 -4.09
C ALA A 231 18.68 13.45 -3.11
N LYS A 232 19.81 13.10 -2.49
CA LYS A 232 19.83 12.12 -1.39
C LYS A 232 19.48 12.81 -0.09
N ILE A 233 18.27 12.55 0.42
CA ILE A 233 17.85 13.05 1.72
C ILE A 233 18.43 12.12 2.79
N PRO A 234 19.26 12.62 3.73
CA PRO A 234 19.94 11.77 4.72
C PRO A 234 19.01 11.28 5.85
N PHE A 235 17.76 11.73 5.88
CA PHE A 235 16.80 11.41 6.93
C PHE A 235 15.97 10.18 6.55
N ARG A 236 16.19 9.06 7.27
CA ARG A 236 15.54 7.74 7.04
C ARG A 236 14.04 7.82 6.81
N ARG A 237 13.31 8.62 7.61
CA ARG A 237 11.83 8.70 7.53
C ARG A 237 11.31 9.77 6.56
N LEU A 238 12.09 10.79 6.25
CA LEU A 238 11.61 11.89 5.40
C LEU A 238 11.55 11.46 3.93
N ASP A 239 12.52 10.66 3.48
CA ASP A 239 12.61 10.25 2.08
C ASP A 239 11.42 9.38 1.63
N PRO A 240 11.02 8.30 2.34
CA PRO A 240 9.86 7.50 1.98
C PRO A 240 8.54 8.28 2.10
N GLN A 241 8.40 9.13 3.11
CA GLN A 241 7.19 9.96 3.28
C GLN A 241 7.03 10.97 2.15
N MET A 242 8.09 11.67 1.76
CA MET A 242 8.06 12.61 0.63
C MET A 242 7.67 11.90 -0.66
N LYS A 243 8.25 10.72 -0.92
CA LYS A 243 7.90 9.87 -2.06
C LYS A 243 6.41 9.53 -2.08
N ASN A 244 5.86 9.06 -0.94
CA ASN A 244 4.46 8.70 -0.82
C ASN A 244 3.52 9.92 -0.96
N ILE A 245 3.86 11.06 -0.34
CA ILE A 245 3.08 12.30 -0.44
C ILE A 245 3.03 12.79 -1.89
N MET A 246 4.16 12.80 -2.61
CA MET A 246 4.24 13.26 -4.00
C MET A 246 3.49 12.32 -4.95
N ALA A 247 3.67 11.01 -4.80
CA ALA A 247 2.97 10.00 -5.60
C ALA A 247 1.44 10.06 -5.37
N MET A 248 0.99 10.16 -4.12
CA MET A 248 -0.43 10.31 -3.83
C MET A 248 -0.99 11.66 -4.28
N THR A 249 -0.23 12.75 -4.19
CA THR A 249 -0.64 14.06 -4.73
C THR A 249 -0.87 13.99 -6.23
N PHE A 250 0.03 13.33 -6.98
CA PHE A 250 -0.16 13.05 -8.40
C PHE A 250 -1.47 12.30 -8.65
N SER A 251 -1.71 11.20 -7.90
CA SER A 251 -2.94 10.41 -8.02
C SER A 251 -4.21 11.23 -7.76
N TRP A 252 -4.24 12.07 -6.72
CA TRP A 252 -5.39 12.93 -6.41
C TRP A 252 -5.62 13.99 -7.48
N CYS A 253 -4.56 14.59 -8.01
CA CYS A 253 -4.65 15.53 -9.13
C CYS A 253 -5.27 14.88 -10.37
N VAL A 254 -4.87 13.64 -10.67
CA VAL A 254 -5.45 12.83 -11.75
C VAL A 254 -6.93 12.52 -11.46
N PHE A 255 -7.26 12.11 -10.23
CA PHE A 255 -8.64 11.83 -9.82
C PHE A 255 -9.57 13.03 -10.01
N PHE A 256 -9.28 14.13 -9.31
CA PHE A 256 -10.15 15.30 -9.26
C PHE A 256 -10.11 16.07 -10.59
N GLY A 257 -9.00 16.01 -11.33
CA GLY A 257 -8.94 16.52 -12.71
C GLY A 257 -9.92 15.80 -13.63
N THR A 258 -10.02 14.46 -13.53
CA THR A 258 -11.01 13.69 -14.29
C THR A 258 -12.43 13.96 -13.82
N ASP A 259 -12.65 14.08 -12.51
CA ASP A 259 -13.97 14.36 -11.94
C ASP A 259 -14.52 15.72 -12.41
N TRP A 260 -13.69 16.77 -12.37
CA TRP A 260 -14.03 18.09 -12.91
C TRP A 260 -14.29 18.05 -14.42
N PHE A 261 -13.43 17.36 -15.18
CA PHE A 261 -13.60 17.25 -16.63
C PHE A 261 -14.90 16.52 -17.03
N LEU A 262 -15.24 15.42 -16.35
CA LEU A 262 -16.44 14.66 -16.66
C LEU A 262 -17.72 15.34 -16.17
N SER A 263 -17.66 16.03 -15.03
CA SER A 263 -18.80 16.78 -14.49
C SER A 263 -19.24 17.91 -15.42
N ASP A 264 -18.29 18.65 -16.01
CA ASP A 264 -18.57 19.66 -17.03
C ASP A 264 -19.05 19.06 -18.36
N LYS A 265 -18.66 17.84 -18.75
CA LYS A 265 -19.00 17.32 -20.10
C LYS A 265 -20.22 16.42 -20.16
N LEU A 266 -20.37 15.54 -19.18
CA LEU A 266 -21.32 14.43 -19.27
C LEU A 266 -22.45 14.54 -18.27
N PHE A 267 -22.24 15.18 -17.13
CA PHE A 267 -23.16 15.13 -15.99
C PHE A 267 -23.62 16.51 -15.53
N HIS A 268 -23.93 17.40 -16.47
CA HIS A 268 -24.61 18.66 -16.19
C HIS A 268 -25.93 18.38 -15.44
N GLN A 269 -25.89 18.48 -14.12
CA GLN A 269 -27.00 18.34 -13.16
C GLN A 269 -27.47 16.93 -12.76
N GLU A 270 -26.91 15.84 -13.30
CA GLU A 270 -27.22 14.47 -12.83
C GLU A 270 -26.09 13.88 -11.96
N GLN A 271 -26.28 13.95 -10.64
CA GLN A 271 -25.33 13.47 -9.63
C GLN A 271 -25.83 12.16 -9.02
N GLY A 272 -25.81 11.08 -9.81
CA GLY A 272 -26.25 9.74 -9.38
C GLY A 272 -25.18 8.67 -9.56
N MET A 273 -25.52 7.41 -9.25
CA MET A 273 -24.63 6.25 -9.39
C MET A 273 -23.93 6.19 -10.77
N MET A 274 -24.65 6.53 -11.85
CA MET A 274 -24.10 6.55 -13.22
C MET A 274 -22.89 7.46 -13.39
N LYS A 275 -22.84 8.59 -12.68
CA LYS A 275 -21.68 9.48 -12.71
C LYS A 275 -20.47 8.79 -12.06
N GLN A 276 -20.64 8.26 -10.85
CA GLN A 276 -19.55 7.64 -10.11
C GLN A 276 -18.99 6.41 -10.85
N VAL A 277 -19.86 5.61 -11.48
CA VAL A 277 -19.44 4.49 -12.33
C VAL A 277 -18.67 4.98 -13.56
N THR A 278 -19.16 6.04 -14.24
CA THR A 278 -18.45 6.62 -15.40
C THR A 278 -17.09 7.20 -15.00
N LEU A 279 -17.00 7.85 -13.84
CA LEU A 279 -15.74 8.34 -13.26
C LEU A 279 -14.78 7.18 -12.98
N ALA A 280 -15.24 6.14 -12.29
CA ALA A 280 -14.43 4.95 -11.97
C ALA A 280 -13.89 4.26 -13.22
N LEU A 281 -14.72 4.10 -14.25
CA LEU A 281 -14.30 3.53 -15.54
C LEU A 281 -13.29 4.43 -16.25
N SER A 282 -13.51 5.74 -16.29
CA SER A 282 -12.61 6.69 -16.95
C SER A 282 -11.25 6.76 -16.26
N VAL A 283 -11.24 6.83 -14.93
CA VAL A 283 -10.03 6.77 -14.10
C VAL A 283 -9.30 5.45 -14.32
N THR A 284 -10.02 4.31 -14.39
CA THR A 284 -9.40 3.00 -14.68
C THR A 284 -8.73 2.98 -16.04
N VAL A 285 -9.39 3.45 -17.10
CA VAL A 285 -8.80 3.51 -18.45
C VAL A 285 -7.56 4.39 -18.47
N MET A 286 -7.64 5.59 -17.89
CA MET A 286 -6.52 6.51 -17.83
C MET A 286 -5.36 5.96 -17.00
N ALA A 287 -5.65 5.32 -15.86
CA ALA A 287 -4.68 4.65 -15.02
C ALA A 287 -3.93 3.55 -15.78
N LEU A 288 -4.63 2.70 -16.53
CA LEU A 288 -4.02 1.65 -17.35
C LEU A 288 -3.13 2.23 -18.46
N LEU A 289 -3.55 3.32 -19.10
CA LEU A 289 -2.72 4.04 -20.07
C LEU A 289 -1.46 4.61 -19.43
N LEU A 290 -1.57 5.22 -18.26
CA LEU A 290 -0.43 5.75 -17.51
C LEU A 290 0.55 4.65 -17.07
N ILE A 291 0.03 3.52 -16.57
CA ILE A 291 0.86 2.36 -16.22
C ILE A 291 1.61 1.85 -17.44
N PHE A 292 0.93 1.68 -18.59
CA PHE A 292 1.58 1.25 -19.83
C PHE A 292 2.66 2.24 -20.28
N LEU A 293 2.41 3.55 -20.21
CA LEU A 293 3.40 4.57 -20.55
C LEU A 293 4.63 4.53 -19.63
N LEU A 294 4.41 4.33 -18.32
CA LEU A 294 5.47 4.23 -17.33
C LEU A 294 6.32 2.96 -17.51
N GLU A 295 5.68 1.83 -17.84
CA GLU A 295 6.35 0.58 -18.20
C GLU A 295 7.25 0.78 -19.42
N GLN A 296 6.73 1.41 -20.49
CA GLN A 296 7.55 1.71 -21.68
C GLN A 296 8.75 2.60 -21.31
N ILE A 297 8.55 3.64 -20.48
CA ILE A 297 9.65 4.52 -20.04
C ILE A 297 10.74 3.73 -19.32
N GLN A 298 10.36 2.76 -18.48
CA GLN A 298 11.29 1.89 -17.77
C GLN A 298 12.11 1.02 -18.73
N ASP A 299 11.42 0.36 -19.67
CA ASP A 299 12.03 -0.58 -20.64
C ASP A 299 12.99 0.12 -21.60
N PHE A 300 12.69 1.37 -21.99
CA PHE A 300 13.50 2.09 -22.99
C PHE A 300 14.90 2.48 -22.53
N LYS A 301 15.20 2.48 -21.22
CA LYS A 301 16.37 3.18 -20.71
C LYS A 301 17.28 2.40 -19.76
N HIS A 302 16.98 1.16 -19.37
CA HIS A 302 17.72 0.47 -18.29
C HIS A 302 18.06 1.46 -17.16
N LEU A 303 17.01 2.13 -16.67
CA LEU A 303 17.14 3.31 -15.83
C LEU A 303 17.86 2.98 -14.52
N ASP A 304 18.44 4.02 -13.91
CA ASP A 304 19.01 3.91 -12.58
C ASP A 304 17.99 3.30 -11.61
N ALA A 305 18.42 2.38 -10.74
CA ALA A 305 17.56 1.63 -9.83
C ALA A 305 16.70 2.54 -8.93
N GLN A 306 17.12 3.78 -8.71
CA GLN A 306 16.36 4.79 -7.98
C GLN A 306 15.13 5.29 -8.77
N LEU A 307 15.26 5.50 -10.08
CA LEU A 307 14.12 5.92 -10.89
C LEU A 307 13.09 4.80 -11.01
N ASP A 308 13.52 3.54 -11.06
CA ASP A 308 12.63 2.38 -11.03
C ASP A 308 11.78 2.36 -9.75
N LYS A 309 12.38 2.68 -8.60
CA LYS A 309 11.64 2.83 -7.33
C LYS A 309 10.61 3.97 -7.39
N ALA A 310 10.94 5.09 -8.02
CA ALA A 310 10.01 6.21 -8.20
C ALA A 310 8.84 5.83 -9.13
N ILE A 311 9.11 5.15 -10.24
CA ILE A 311 8.08 4.64 -11.16
C ILE A 311 7.15 3.66 -10.43
N ARG A 312 7.71 2.70 -9.67
CA ARG A 312 6.92 1.76 -8.85
C ARG A 312 6.00 2.47 -7.86
N ALA A 313 6.49 3.53 -7.20
CA ALA A 313 5.67 4.32 -6.28
C ALA A 313 4.49 4.99 -6.99
N ILE A 314 4.70 5.54 -8.20
CA ILE A 314 3.62 6.13 -9.01
C ILE A 314 2.63 5.06 -9.48
N VAL A 315 3.09 3.88 -9.91
CA VAL A 315 2.18 2.79 -10.31
C VAL A 315 1.34 2.31 -9.12
N ASN A 316 1.94 2.17 -7.94
CA ASN A 316 1.22 1.83 -6.72
C ASN A 316 0.17 2.90 -6.38
N SER A 317 0.52 4.20 -6.46
CA SER A 317 -0.43 5.28 -6.18
C SER A 317 -1.56 5.35 -7.21
N ILE A 318 -1.32 4.98 -8.47
CA ILE A 318 -2.35 4.83 -9.51
C ILE A 318 -3.27 3.65 -9.20
N GLY A 319 -2.74 2.54 -8.67
CA GLY A 319 -3.55 1.41 -8.20
C GLY A 319 -4.50 1.80 -7.07
N ILE A 320 -4.00 2.59 -6.10
CA ILE A 320 -4.82 3.16 -5.02
C ILE A 320 -5.94 4.05 -5.59
N LEU A 321 -5.60 4.90 -6.56
CA LEU A 321 -6.55 5.78 -7.25
C LEU A 321 -7.74 5.03 -7.88
N ILE A 322 -7.49 3.91 -8.57
CA ILE A 322 -8.55 3.07 -9.15
C ILE A 322 -9.50 2.58 -8.05
N GLY A 323 -8.95 2.08 -6.94
CA GLY A 323 -9.75 1.56 -5.85
C GLY A 323 -10.60 2.63 -5.17
N VAL A 324 -10.09 3.85 -4.99
CA VAL A 324 -10.87 4.98 -4.46
C VAL A 324 -12.01 5.37 -5.40
N ALA A 325 -11.77 5.36 -6.71
CA ALA A 325 -12.82 5.68 -7.68
C ALA A 325 -13.98 4.68 -7.66
N TRP A 326 -13.65 3.37 -7.61
CA TRP A 326 -14.66 2.32 -7.47
C TRP A 326 -15.34 2.34 -6.11
N GLU A 327 -14.62 2.67 -5.05
CA GLU A 327 -15.18 2.80 -3.72
C GLU A 327 -16.29 3.86 -3.68
N LYS A 328 -16.08 5.05 -4.27
CA LYS A 328 -17.14 6.08 -4.35
C LYS A 328 -18.38 5.60 -5.09
N ALA A 329 -18.21 4.80 -6.16
CA ALA A 329 -19.34 4.21 -6.86
C ALA A 329 -20.12 3.22 -5.98
N PHE A 330 -19.42 2.44 -5.18
CA PHE A 330 -20.04 1.52 -4.21
C PHE A 330 -20.68 2.25 -3.03
N ASP A 331 -20.09 3.33 -2.52
CA ASP A 331 -20.68 4.14 -1.46
C ASP A 331 -22.06 4.67 -1.87
N VAL A 332 -22.18 5.24 -3.07
CA VAL A 332 -23.46 5.70 -3.62
C VAL A 332 -24.45 4.54 -3.79
N ALA A 333 -24.00 3.39 -4.30
CA ALA A 333 -24.87 2.22 -4.44
C ALA A 333 -25.36 1.69 -3.09
N VAL A 334 -24.50 1.65 -2.08
CA VAL A 334 -24.85 1.23 -0.72
C VAL A 334 -25.81 2.23 -0.09
N ALA A 335 -25.59 3.54 -0.27
CA ALA A 335 -26.50 4.58 0.20
C ALA A 335 -27.90 4.39 -0.40
N GLU A 336 -28.01 4.18 -1.72
CA GLU A 336 -29.30 3.92 -2.39
C GLU A 336 -29.99 2.65 -1.87
N ILE A 337 -29.24 1.58 -1.60
CA ILE A 337 -29.77 0.36 -0.96
C ILE A 337 -30.29 0.66 0.46
N THR A 338 -29.55 1.43 1.26
CA THR A 338 -29.98 1.78 2.63
C THR A 338 -31.21 2.69 2.65
N GLU A 339 -31.41 3.47 1.58
CA GLU A 339 -32.59 4.30 1.40
C GLU A 339 -33.81 3.50 0.95
N THR A 340 -33.63 2.51 0.07
CA THR A 340 -34.73 1.72 -0.50
C THR A 340 -35.14 0.54 0.37
N VAL A 341 -34.19 -0.12 1.05
CA VAL A 341 -34.43 -1.34 1.85
C VAL A 341 -34.47 -1.00 3.34
N LYS A 342 -35.67 -0.83 3.89
CA LYS A 342 -35.91 -0.44 5.31
C LYS A 342 -36.02 -1.62 6.28
N VAL A 343 -35.11 -2.58 6.20
CA VAL A 343 -35.09 -3.74 7.13
C VAL A 343 -34.34 -3.42 8.42
N LEU A 344 -33.20 -2.74 8.32
CA LEU A 344 -32.35 -2.29 9.43
C LEU A 344 -32.13 -0.77 9.33
N PRO A 345 -31.75 -0.10 10.44
CA PRO A 345 -31.26 1.28 10.38
C PRO A 345 -30.17 1.44 9.33
N GLY A 346 -30.24 2.51 8.53
CA GLY A 346 -29.31 2.76 7.41
C GLY A 346 -27.83 2.57 7.75
N PRO A 347 -27.32 3.16 8.84
CA PRO A 347 -25.93 2.98 9.27
C PRO A 347 -25.55 1.51 9.53
N LEU A 348 -26.46 0.73 10.14
CA LEU A 348 -26.24 -0.70 10.37
C LEU A 348 -26.25 -1.50 9.06
N THR A 349 -27.13 -1.16 8.13
CA THR A 349 -27.14 -1.76 6.79
C THR A 349 -25.82 -1.48 6.05
N LYS A 350 -25.32 -0.23 6.09
CA LYS A 350 -24.06 0.16 5.45
C LYS A 350 -22.88 -0.64 5.99
N ILE A 351 -22.69 -0.70 7.31
CA ILE A 351 -21.57 -1.47 7.89
C ILE A 351 -21.67 -2.98 7.64
N ILE A 352 -22.87 -3.56 7.68
CA ILE A 352 -23.06 -4.99 7.40
C ILE A 352 -22.68 -5.30 5.95
N LEU A 353 -23.11 -4.48 4.99
CA LEU A 353 -22.74 -4.63 3.58
C LEU A 353 -21.24 -4.47 3.37
N SER A 354 -20.62 -3.46 3.99
CA SER A 354 -19.16 -3.26 3.93
C SER A 354 -18.39 -4.47 4.45
N ILE A 355 -18.78 -5.02 5.61
CA ILE A 355 -18.12 -6.20 6.20
C ILE A 355 -18.35 -7.44 5.33
N CYS A 356 -19.55 -7.64 4.78
CA CYS A 356 -19.83 -8.76 3.88
C CYS A 356 -19.01 -8.71 2.59
N LEU A 357 -18.89 -7.52 1.98
CA LEU A 357 -18.09 -7.33 0.76
C LEU A 357 -16.60 -7.53 1.05
N ALA A 358 -16.07 -6.90 2.11
CA ALA A 358 -14.68 -7.09 2.50
C ALA A 358 -14.39 -8.55 2.89
N GLY A 359 -15.32 -9.21 3.60
CA GLY A 359 -15.22 -10.62 3.97
C GLY A 359 -15.25 -11.60 2.78
N LEU A 360 -15.73 -11.17 1.61
CA LEU A 360 -15.65 -11.93 0.37
C LEU A 360 -14.33 -11.66 -0.38
N VAL A 361 -13.94 -10.39 -0.48
CA VAL A 361 -12.81 -9.98 -1.34
C VAL A 361 -11.46 -10.16 -0.65
N VAL A 362 -11.33 -9.80 0.62
CA VAL A 362 -10.05 -9.87 1.37
C VAL A 362 -9.49 -11.30 1.45
N PRO A 363 -10.28 -12.35 1.73
CA PRO A 363 -9.74 -13.71 1.75
C PRO A 363 -9.29 -14.22 0.39
N ALA A 364 -9.91 -13.75 -0.71
CA ALA A 364 -9.48 -14.10 -2.05
C ALA A 364 -8.16 -13.38 -2.40
N TRP A 365 -8.04 -12.11 -2.03
CA TRP A 365 -6.81 -11.33 -2.18
C TRP A 365 -5.64 -11.95 -1.39
N TYR A 366 -5.85 -12.29 -0.13
CA TYR A 366 -4.85 -12.93 0.73
C TYR A 366 -4.32 -14.26 0.14
N ARG A 367 -5.21 -15.09 -0.41
CA ARG A 367 -4.82 -16.44 -0.88
C ARG A 367 -4.25 -16.47 -2.29
N HIS A 368 -4.70 -15.56 -3.17
CA HIS A 368 -4.44 -15.69 -4.61
C HIS A 368 -3.69 -14.52 -5.23
N ILE A 369 -3.65 -13.35 -4.59
CA ILE A 369 -3.05 -12.15 -5.17
C ILE A 369 -1.78 -11.78 -4.43
N LEU A 370 -1.83 -11.69 -3.10
CA LEU A 370 -0.69 -11.30 -2.29
C LEU A 370 0.52 -12.25 -2.45
N PRO A 371 0.35 -13.59 -2.45
CA PRO A 371 1.50 -14.50 -2.59
C PRO A 371 2.23 -14.35 -3.93
N ASN A 372 1.49 -14.10 -5.03
CA ASN A 372 2.09 -13.87 -6.34
C ASN A 372 2.93 -12.58 -6.35
N ILE A 373 2.48 -11.53 -5.64
CA ILE A 373 3.25 -10.29 -5.52
C ILE A 373 4.52 -10.51 -4.72
N GLN A 374 4.42 -11.20 -3.58
CA GLN A 374 5.57 -11.54 -2.75
C GLN A 374 6.60 -12.36 -3.53
N GLN A 375 6.14 -13.30 -4.37
CA GLN A 375 7.02 -14.05 -5.25
C GLN A 375 7.74 -13.15 -6.27
N PHE A 376 7.03 -12.26 -6.95
CA PHE A 376 7.66 -11.32 -7.90
C PHE A 376 8.66 -10.38 -7.22
N GLU A 377 8.36 -9.92 -5.99
CA GLU A 377 9.27 -9.08 -5.22
C GLU A 377 10.53 -9.85 -4.81
N ALA A 378 10.39 -11.10 -4.37
CA ALA A 378 11.52 -11.96 -4.05
C ALA A 378 12.40 -12.29 -5.27
N GLU A 379 11.79 -12.50 -6.45
CA GLU A 379 12.52 -12.71 -7.71
C GLU A 379 13.35 -11.47 -8.09
N GLU A 380 12.77 -10.27 -8.01
CA GLU A 380 13.49 -9.03 -8.30
C GLU A 380 14.62 -8.72 -7.31
N GLU A 381 14.40 -8.96 -6.02
CA GLU A 381 15.43 -8.78 -5.00
C GLU A 381 16.59 -9.77 -5.19
N GLY A 382 16.29 -11.02 -5.58
CA GLY A 382 17.28 -12.03 -5.92
C GLY A 382 18.12 -11.66 -7.15
N GLU A 383 17.48 -11.15 -8.21
CA GLU A 383 18.16 -10.69 -9.42
C GLU A 383 19.06 -9.46 -9.14
N ALA A 384 18.57 -8.47 -8.39
CA ALA A 384 19.33 -7.28 -8.03
C ALA A 384 20.51 -7.57 -7.08
N GLY A 385 20.39 -8.61 -6.23
CA GLY A 385 21.47 -9.11 -5.39
C GLY A 385 22.58 -9.80 -6.20
N GLY A 386 22.21 -10.61 -7.19
CA GLY A 386 23.15 -11.30 -8.08
C GLY A 386 23.94 -10.37 -8.99
N GLU A 387 23.33 -9.29 -9.49
CA GLU A 387 24.03 -8.29 -10.32
C GLU A 387 25.05 -7.45 -9.53
N ARG A 388 24.82 -7.22 -8.22
CA ARG A 388 25.77 -6.50 -7.36
C ARG A 388 27.00 -7.33 -7.02
N GLU A 389 26.84 -8.63 -6.79
CA GLU A 389 27.99 -9.53 -6.56
C GLU A 389 28.79 -9.80 -7.84
N GLY A 390 28.16 -9.78 -9.02
CA GLY A 390 28.84 -9.90 -10.32
C GLY A 390 29.62 -8.64 -10.76
N GLY A 391 29.35 -7.48 -10.14
CA GLY A 391 29.95 -6.19 -10.50
C GLY A 391 31.22 -5.79 -9.74
N GLU A 392 31.55 -6.44 -8.63
CA GLU A 392 32.69 -6.07 -7.76
C GLU A 392 33.95 -6.94 -7.92
N GLU A 393 33.99 -7.91 -8.85
CA GLU A 393 35.15 -8.80 -8.99
C GLU A 393 36.32 -8.24 -9.84
N GLN A 394 36.23 -6.99 -10.33
CA GLN A 394 37.32 -6.36 -11.10
C GLN A 394 37.57 -4.88 -10.74
N ALA A 395 37.97 -4.60 -9.49
CA ALA A 395 38.82 -3.44 -9.20
C ALA A 395 39.67 -3.68 -7.95
N ALA A 396 40.98 -3.51 -8.10
CA ALA A 396 42.03 -3.84 -7.13
C ALA A 396 42.17 -2.80 -5.97
N PRO A 397 43.16 -2.98 -5.06
CA PRO A 397 42.98 -3.11 -3.62
C PRO A 397 42.87 -1.77 -2.87
N ALA A 398 42.02 -1.73 -1.83
CA ALA A 398 41.93 -0.59 -0.93
C ALA A 398 43.18 -0.48 -0.03
N LEU A 399 43.91 0.61 -0.22
CA LEU A 399 45.03 1.09 0.58
C LEU A 399 44.53 1.97 1.72
N GLU A 400 45.09 1.77 2.91
CA GLU A 400 44.79 2.48 4.16
C GLU A 400 44.90 4.01 4.10
N ARG A 401 43.95 4.70 4.77
CA ARG A 401 44.07 5.91 5.64
C ARG A 401 42.67 6.54 5.83
N GLY A 402 42.20 6.92 7.01
CA GLY A 402 42.76 6.94 8.36
C GLY A 402 41.75 7.50 9.36
N ALA A 403 41.84 7.00 10.59
CA ALA A 403 41.56 7.61 11.89
C ALA A 403 40.40 8.62 12.05
N SER A 404 39.42 8.26 12.89
CA SER A 404 39.29 8.84 14.25
C SER A 404 37.93 8.50 14.87
N LEU A 405 37.90 7.63 15.89
CA LEU A 405 37.30 7.89 17.21
C LEU A 405 37.18 6.60 18.05
N LYS A 406 38.16 6.46 18.95
CA LYS A 406 38.06 5.95 20.34
C LYS A 406 37.29 4.65 20.61
N GLU A 407 38.06 3.58 20.76
CA GLU A 407 37.82 2.53 21.76
C GLU A 407 37.70 3.12 23.18
N PRO A 408 36.89 2.53 24.09
CA PRO A 408 37.32 1.27 24.72
C PRO A 408 36.22 0.27 25.07
N LEU A 409 36.69 -0.95 25.39
CA LEU A 409 36.09 -2.02 26.21
C LEU A 409 35.55 -3.23 25.46
N LEU A 410 36.46 -4.08 24.96
CA LEU A 410 36.41 -5.53 25.22
C LEU A 410 37.85 -6.05 25.34
N ASN A 411 38.40 -5.96 26.54
CA ASN A 411 39.54 -6.78 26.93
C ASN A 411 39.02 -8.22 27.10
N GLY A 412 39.46 -9.11 26.21
CA GLY A 412 39.49 -10.56 26.47
C GLY A 412 38.32 -11.37 25.90
N THR A 413 38.32 -11.59 24.59
CA THR A 413 37.77 -12.82 24.00
C THR A 413 38.79 -13.38 23.00
N ASN A 414 39.06 -14.68 23.13
CA ASN A 414 40.15 -15.38 22.47
C ASN A 414 40.02 -15.26 20.93
N SER A 415 41.13 -14.98 20.24
CA SER A 415 41.20 -15.01 18.76
C SER A 415 40.68 -16.33 18.15
N ASP A 416 40.65 -17.38 18.96
CA ASP A 416 40.16 -18.71 18.60
C ASP A 416 38.64 -18.76 18.44
N GLU A 417 37.86 -18.02 19.25
CA GLU A 417 36.39 -17.98 19.14
C GLU A 417 35.93 -17.27 17.87
N PHE A 418 36.60 -16.17 17.50
CA PHE A 418 36.29 -15.45 16.26
C PHE A 418 36.67 -16.27 15.01
N THR A 419 37.73 -17.07 15.11
CA THR A 419 38.14 -18.00 14.05
C THR A 419 37.18 -19.18 13.93
N GLN A 420 36.69 -19.71 15.06
CA GLN A 420 35.64 -20.72 15.09
C GLN A 420 34.32 -20.20 14.50
N LEU A 421 33.90 -19.00 14.89
CA LEU A 421 32.68 -18.39 14.38
C LEU A 421 32.74 -18.19 12.86
N LYS A 422 33.88 -17.74 12.33
CA LYS A 422 34.08 -17.65 10.87
C LYS A 422 33.98 -19.01 10.19
N ALA A 423 34.60 -20.05 10.75
CA ALA A 423 34.50 -21.39 10.21
C ALA A 423 33.06 -21.92 10.22
N THR A 424 32.29 -21.64 11.28
CA THR A 424 30.87 -22.02 11.39
C THR A 424 30.00 -21.27 10.38
N ILE A 425 30.22 -19.96 10.19
CA ILE A 425 29.51 -19.17 9.18
C ILE A 425 29.77 -19.70 7.77
N GLU A 426 31.00 -20.10 7.48
CA GLU A 426 31.38 -20.62 6.17
C GLU A 426 30.82 -22.02 5.90
N ASP A 427 30.73 -22.85 6.93
CA ASP A 427 30.04 -24.15 6.87
C ASP A 427 28.52 -23.99 6.66
N TYR A 428 27.91 -23.01 7.34
CA TYR A 428 26.50 -22.68 7.17
C TYR A 428 26.20 -22.18 5.75
N ARG A 429 27.06 -21.32 5.18
CA ARG A 429 26.95 -20.87 3.80
C ARG A 429 27.02 -22.02 2.79
N ARG A 430 27.92 -22.99 2.99
CA ARG A 430 28.01 -24.19 2.15
C ARG A 430 26.73 -25.03 2.24
N THR A 431 26.21 -25.20 3.45
CA THR A 431 24.97 -25.96 3.68
C THR A 431 23.77 -25.30 2.97
N VAL A 432 23.65 -23.97 3.06
CA VAL A 432 22.58 -23.21 2.37
C VAL A 432 22.70 -23.34 0.85
N ALA A 433 23.92 -23.20 0.30
CA ALA A 433 24.15 -23.36 -1.13
C ALA A 433 23.76 -24.77 -1.64
N GLN A 434 24.04 -25.80 -0.83
CA GLN A 434 23.69 -27.18 -1.16
C GLN A 434 22.17 -27.42 -1.09
N LEU A 435 21.49 -26.85 -0.09
CA LEU A 435 20.02 -26.91 0.02
C LEU A 435 19.32 -26.19 -1.14
N MET A 436 19.85 -25.05 -1.59
CA MET A 436 19.34 -24.35 -2.77
C MET A 436 19.49 -25.18 -4.05
N GLN A 437 20.62 -25.88 -4.21
CA GLN A 437 20.84 -26.78 -5.35
C GLN A 437 19.90 -27.99 -5.31
N ASP A 438 19.65 -28.55 -4.13
CA ASP A 438 18.71 -29.66 -3.94
C ASP A 438 17.25 -29.23 -4.19
N ALA A 439 16.87 -28.01 -3.79
CA ALA A 439 15.55 -27.43 -4.07
C ALA A 439 15.33 -27.23 -5.58
N ALA A 440 16.30 -26.65 -6.29
CA ALA A 440 16.24 -26.49 -7.74
C ALA A 440 16.11 -27.84 -8.48
N ARG A 441 16.77 -28.88 -7.95
CA ARG A 441 16.66 -30.25 -8.47
C ARG A 441 15.29 -30.89 -8.19
N ALA A 442 14.68 -30.57 -7.06
CA ALA A 442 13.32 -31.03 -6.72
C ALA A 442 12.28 -30.43 -7.68
N ASP A 443 12.37 -29.12 -7.97
CA ASP A 443 11.50 -28.44 -8.94
C ASP A 443 11.65 -29.01 -10.36
N GLU A 444 12.88 -29.34 -10.78
CA GLU A 444 13.13 -29.99 -12.08
C GLU A 444 12.47 -31.38 -12.15
N LEU A 445 12.54 -32.15 -11.06
CA LEU A 445 11.90 -33.47 -10.96
C LEU A 445 10.37 -33.35 -10.96
N GLU A 446 9.81 -32.33 -10.31
CA GLU A 446 8.36 -32.09 -10.30
C GLU A 446 7.85 -31.73 -11.70
N ARG A 447 8.56 -30.86 -12.45
CA ARG A 447 8.22 -30.59 -13.86
C ARG A 447 8.27 -31.85 -14.72
N LYS A 448 9.29 -32.70 -14.56
CA LYS A 448 9.40 -33.97 -15.30
C LYS A 448 8.28 -34.94 -14.93
N ASN A 449 7.85 -34.98 -13.68
CA ASN A 449 6.72 -35.81 -13.26
C ASN A 449 5.41 -35.34 -13.91
N VAL A 450 5.15 -34.03 -13.96
CA VAL A 450 3.97 -33.47 -14.64
C VAL A 450 3.98 -33.79 -16.15
N GLU A 451 5.14 -33.70 -16.80
CA GLU A 451 5.29 -34.06 -18.22
C GLU A 451 5.07 -35.56 -18.48
N LEU A 452 5.56 -36.42 -17.58
CA LEU A 452 5.33 -37.87 -17.62
C LEU A 452 3.86 -38.22 -17.41
N GLU A 453 3.17 -37.57 -16.47
CA GLU A 453 1.73 -37.76 -16.24
C GLU A 453 0.91 -37.36 -17.47
N GLY A 454 1.25 -36.23 -18.10
CA GLY A 454 0.62 -35.80 -19.36
C GLY A 454 0.83 -36.80 -20.50
N SER A 455 2.05 -37.34 -20.61
CA SER A 455 2.40 -38.35 -21.61
C SER A 455 1.64 -39.67 -21.39
N LEU A 456 1.49 -40.10 -20.13
CA LEU A 456 0.73 -41.29 -19.77
C LEU A 456 -0.77 -41.14 -20.09
N GLN A 457 -1.36 -39.97 -19.84
CA GLN A 457 -2.75 -39.69 -20.19
C GLN A 457 -2.98 -39.73 -21.71
N ALA A 458 -2.05 -39.18 -22.49
CA ALA A 458 -2.11 -39.23 -23.95
C ALA A 458 -2.06 -40.67 -24.48
N ILE A 459 -1.12 -41.48 -23.98
CA ILE A 459 -1.01 -42.91 -24.34
C ILE A 459 -2.27 -43.69 -23.95
N SER A 460 -2.83 -43.41 -22.76
CA SER A 460 -4.08 -44.04 -22.31
C SER A 460 -5.26 -43.70 -23.22
N ALA A 461 -5.32 -42.47 -23.75
CA ALA A 461 -6.37 -42.05 -24.67
C ALA A 461 -6.24 -42.75 -26.03
N GLU A 462 -5.02 -42.85 -26.57
CA GLU A 462 -4.74 -43.55 -27.83
C GLU A 462 -5.06 -45.06 -27.73
N LEU A 463 -4.69 -45.71 -26.63
CA LEU A 463 -5.05 -47.10 -26.36
C LEU A 463 -6.56 -47.30 -26.28
N GLY A 464 -7.29 -46.34 -25.70
CA GLY A 464 -8.75 -46.35 -25.66
C GLY A 464 -9.39 -46.26 -27.05
N GLU A 465 -8.87 -45.40 -27.92
CA GLU A 465 -9.34 -45.28 -29.31
C GLU A 465 -9.01 -46.55 -30.14
N LEU A 466 -7.81 -47.11 -29.98
CA LEU A 466 -7.44 -48.38 -30.61
C LEU A 466 -8.35 -49.54 -30.15
N GLY A 467 -8.71 -49.59 -28.87
CA GLY A 467 -9.66 -50.56 -28.33
C GLY A 467 -11.05 -50.44 -28.97
N LYS A 468 -11.54 -49.21 -29.19
CA LYS A 468 -12.82 -48.96 -29.89
C LYS A 468 -12.75 -49.39 -31.36
N ILE A 469 -11.63 -49.17 -32.04
CA ILE A 469 -11.42 -49.59 -33.43
C ILE A 469 -11.37 -51.12 -33.54
N ALA A 470 -10.64 -51.79 -32.63
CA ALA A 470 -10.56 -53.24 -32.58
C ALA A 470 -11.95 -53.87 -32.34
N GLY A 471 -12.76 -53.30 -31.44
CA GLY A 471 -14.12 -53.77 -31.19
C GLY A 471 -15.07 -53.66 -32.40
N LYS A 472 -14.84 -52.68 -33.29
CA LYS A 472 -15.59 -52.52 -34.55
C LYS A 472 -15.16 -53.49 -35.65
N LEU A 473 -13.97 -54.08 -35.56
CA LEU A 473 -13.44 -55.07 -36.50
C LEU A 473 -13.80 -56.51 -36.13
N THR A 474 -14.29 -56.74 -34.91
CA THR A 474 -14.70 -58.06 -34.39
C THR A 474 -16.21 -58.35 -34.51
N VAL A 475 -16.96 -57.53 -35.26
CA VAL A 475 -18.35 -57.78 -35.69
C VAL A 475 -18.34 -57.96 -37.20
#